data_AF-A0A937H715-F1
#
_entry.id   AF-A0A937H715-F1
#
_cell.length_a   1.000
_cell.length_b   1.000
_cell.length_c   1.000
_cell.angle_alpha   90.00
_cell.angle_beta   90.00
_cell.angle_gamma   90.00
#
_symmetry.space_group_name_H-M   'P 1'
#
loop_
_entity.id
_entity.type
_entity.pdbx_description
1 polymer ?
#
loop_
_entity_poly.entity_id
_entity_poly.type
_entity_poly.pdbx_seq_one_letter_code
_entity_poly.pdbx_strand_id
1 'polypeptide(L)'
;TEIEQGKFREDLYHRLAVILIKVPSLKERKKDIPQLVDYFTENLITDQGLDPKTFSKGAINQLMDYPWTGNIRELKNVIERLMILGSNPVTEEDIHQFAAKPKL
;
A
#
# COMPACT_ATOMS: atom_id res chain seq x y z
N THR A 1 -5.72 25.14 -12.06
CA THR A 1 -6.26 24.54 -10.81
C THR A 1 -7.78 24.42 -10.93
N GLU A 2 -8.47 23.66 -10.06
CA GLU A 2 -9.95 23.59 -10.12
C GLU A 2 -10.63 24.96 -9.94
N ILE A 3 -9.92 25.91 -9.30
CA ILE A 3 -10.30 27.33 -9.18
C ILE A 3 -10.32 28.01 -10.56
N GLU A 4 -9.25 27.88 -11.35
CA GLU A 4 -9.16 28.43 -12.72
C GLU A 4 -10.21 27.82 -13.67
N GLN A 5 -10.64 26.58 -13.40
CA GLN A 5 -11.70 25.90 -14.15
C GLN A 5 -13.12 26.22 -13.64
N GLY A 6 -13.27 27.10 -12.64
CA GLY A 6 -14.56 27.47 -12.05
C GLY A 6 -15.25 26.36 -11.26
N LYS A 7 -14.56 25.23 -11.03
CA LYS A 7 -15.09 24.07 -10.30
C LYS A 7 -14.94 24.19 -8.80
N PHE A 8 -14.10 25.12 -8.33
CA PHE A 8 -13.86 25.34 -6.92
C PHE A 8 -13.90 26.83 -6.59
N ARG A 9 -14.59 27.18 -5.50
CA ARG A 9 -14.70 28.55 -5.02
C ARG A 9 -13.39 29.03 -4.41
N GLU A 10 -12.88 30.15 -4.92
CA GLU A 10 -11.62 30.75 -4.48
C GLU A 10 -11.65 31.15 -2.99
N ASP A 11 -12.73 31.77 -2.53
CA ASP A 11 -12.87 32.17 -1.13
C ASP A 11 -12.92 30.98 -0.17
N LEU A 12 -13.54 29.88 -0.60
CA LEU A 12 -13.56 28.62 0.15
C LEU A 12 -12.16 27.98 0.19
N TYR A 13 -11.40 28.05 -0.90
CA TYR A 13 -10.02 27.55 -0.94
C TYR A 13 -9.15 28.26 0.09
N HIS A 14 -9.21 29.59 0.14
CA HIS A 14 -8.44 30.37 1.12
C HIS A 14 -8.85 30.10 2.58
N ARG A 15 -10.11 29.75 2.84
CA ARG A 15 -10.57 29.36 4.18
C ARG A 15 -10.14 27.96 4.60
N LEU A 16 -10.00 27.03 3.66
CA LEU A 16 -9.61 25.64 3.94
C LEU A 16 -8.09 25.44 3.91
N ALA A 17 -7.38 26.17 3.05
CA ALA A 17 -5.95 26.03 2.82
C ALA A 17 -5.07 26.82 3.81
N VAL A 18 -5.46 26.91 5.09
CA VAL A 18 -4.68 27.60 6.12
C VAL A 18 -3.35 26.90 6.37
N ILE A 19 -3.35 25.56 6.38
CA ILE A 19 -2.14 24.72 6.44
C ILE A 19 -2.29 23.60 5.41
N LEU A 20 -1.38 23.56 4.44
CA LEU A 20 -1.34 22.50 3.44
C LEU A 20 -0.49 21.33 3.93
N ILE A 21 -1.14 20.23 4.30
CA ILE A 21 -0.46 18.97 4.64
C ILE A 21 -0.34 18.14 3.36
N LYS A 22 0.86 18.07 2.80
CA LYS A 22 1.15 17.18 1.67
C LYS A 22 1.32 15.75 2.19
N VAL A 23 0.42 14.85 1.82
CA VAL A 23 0.56 13.42 2.11
C VAL A 23 1.42 12.78 1.01
N PRO A 24 2.63 12.29 1.32
CA PRO A 24 3.46 11.62 0.33
C PRO A 24 2.82 10.30 -0.12
N SER A 25 3.00 10.00 -1.40
CA SER A 25 2.68 8.68 -1.95
C SER A 25 3.54 7.61 -1.28
N LEU A 26 3.05 6.36 -1.26
CA LEU A 26 3.80 5.24 -0.69
C LEU A 26 5.17 5.04 -1.38
N LYS A 27 5.25 5.36 -2.68
CA LYS A 27 6.50 5.37 -3.46
C LYS A 27 7.56 6.34 -2.90
N GLU A 28 7.14 7.47 -2.32
CA GLU A 28 8.05 8.45 -1.69
C GLU A 28 8.51 8.00 -0.29
N ARG A 29 7.85 7.00 0.32
CA ARG A 29 8.13 6.47 1.67
C ARG A 29 8.27 4.95 1.71
N LYS A 30 9.02 4.38 0.77
CA LYS A 30 9.23 2.93 0.65
C LYS A 30 9.80 2.27 1.92
N LYS A 31 10.50 3.04 2.76
CA LYS A 31 11.07 2.56 4.03
C LYS A 31 10.00 2.17 5.07
N ASP A 32 8.77 2.64 4.90
CA ASP A 32 7.65 2.34 5.79
C ASP A 32 7.01 0.98 5.44
N ILE A 33 7.30 0.42 4.25
CA ILE A 33 6.66 -0.81 3.75
C ILE A 33 6.86 -2.01 4.67
N PRO A 34 8.06 -2.30 5.23
CA PRO A 34 8.22 -3.41 6.16
C PRO A 34 7.29 -3.29 7.38
N GLN A 35 7.22 -2.12 8.01
CA GLN A 35 6.34 -1.89 9.16
C GLN A 35 4.86 -2.00 8.80
N LEU A 36 4.48 -1.55 7.59
CA LEU A 36 3.12 -1.71 7.09
C LEU A 36 2.78 -3.18 6.82
N VAL A 37 3.73 -3.98 6.32
CA VAL A 37 3.55 -5.43 6.12
C VAL A 37 3.28 -6.12 7.45
N ASP A 38 4.09 -5.82 8.48
CA ASP A 38 3.91 -6.36 9.82
C ASP A 38 2.53 -5.99 10.38
N TYR A 39 2.18 -4.71 10.33
CA TYR A 39 0.89 -4.20 10.79
C TYR A 39 -0.28 -4.88 10.08
N PHE A 40 -0.27 -4.97 8.75
CA PHE A 40 -1.38 -5.60 8.02
C PHE A 40 -1.47 -7.09 8.28
N THR A 41 -0.34 -7.78 8.41
CA THR A 41 -0.29 -9.21 8.73
C THR A 41 -0.90 -9.48 10.11
N GLU A 42 -0.51 -8.71 11.13
CA GLU A 42 -1.05 -8.82 12.49
C GLU A 42 -2.56 -8.54 12.54
N ASN A 43 -3.03 -7.51 11.84
CA ASN A 43 -4.47 -7.22 11.77
C ASN A 43 -5.24 -8.34 11.07
N LEU A 44 -4.72 -8.88 9.97
CA LEU A 44 -5.38 -9.98 9.25
C LEU A 44 -5.48 -11.25 10.10
N ILE A 45 -4.45 -11.56 10.88
CA ILE A 45 -4.47 -12.68 11.83
C ILE A 45 -5.53 -12.42 12.92
N THR A 46 -5.54 -11.21 13.48
CA THR A 46 -6.43 -10.85 14.60
C THR A 46 -7.90 -10.75 14.19
N ASP A 47 -8.18 -10.09 13.06
CA ASP A 47 -9.53 -9.75 12.61
C ASP A 47 -10.17 -10.88 11.79
N GLN A 48 -9.38 -11.63 11.03
CA GLN A 48 -9.88 -12.66 10.10
C GLN A 48 -9.48 -14.08 10.50
N GLY A 49 -8.65 -14.26 11.53
CA GLY A 49 -8.22 -15.58 11.99
C GLY A 49 -7.33 -16.33 10.99
N LEU A 50 -6.62 -15.61 10.11
CA LEU A 50 -5.70 -16.24 9.17
C LEU A 50 -4.50 -16.86 9.89
N ASP A 51 -3.97 -17.95 9.34
CA ASP A 51 -2.76 -18.57 9.86
C ASP A 51 -1.56 -17.61 9.76
N PRO A 52 -0.71 -17.51 10.80
CA PRO A 52 0.49 -16.70 10.75
C PRO A 52 1.43 -17.14 9.63
N LYS A 53 1.80 -16.19 8.76
CA LYS A 53 2.84 -16.38 7.73
C LYS A 53 3.97 -15.39 7.94
N THR A 54 5.16 -15.82 7.56
CA THR A 54 6.36 -14.97 7.57
C THR A 54 6.71 -14.55 6.15
N PHE A 55 7.42 -13.43 6.02
CA PHE A 55 7.91 -12.95 4.73
C PHE A 55 9.42 -13.12 4.66
N SER A 56 9.91 -13.68 3.55
CA SER A 56 11.34 -13.72 3.27
C SER A 56 11.90 -12.30 3.07
N LYS A 57 13.20 -12.11 3.34
CA LYS A 57 13.88 -10.82 3.06
C LYS A 57 13.72 -10.38 1.61
N GLY A 58 13.78 -11.35 0.70
CA GLY A 58 13.54 -11.16 -0.72
C GLY A 58 12.17 -10.59 -1.04
N ALA A 59 11.11 -11.20 -0.46
CA ALA A 59 9.74 -10.72 -0.61
C ALA A 59 9.57 -9.28 -0.12
N ILE A 60 10.14 -8.94 1.04
CA ILE A 60 10.09 -7.57 1.58
C ILE A 60 10.80 -6.59 0.64
N ASN A 61 11.98 -6.93 0.12
CA ASN A 61 12.70 -6.08 -0.83
C ASN A 61 11.88 -5.84 -2.11
N GLN A 62 11.26 -6.90 -2.65
CA GLN A 62 10.39 -6.77 -3.82
C GLN A 62 9.17 -5.88 -3.56
N LEU A 63 8.53 -6.01 -2.39
CA LEU A 63 7.44 -5.13 -1.98
C LEU A 63 7.92 -3.67 -1.88
N MET A 64 9.15 -3.41 -1.42
CA MET A 64 9.72 -2.06 -1.35
C MET A 64 10.01 -1.45 -2.74
N ASP A 65 10.37 -2.28 -3.72
CA ASP A 65 10.69 -1.81 -5.07
C ASP A 65 9.46 -1.54 -5.92
N TYR A 66 8.32 -2.16 -5.57
CA TYR A 66 7.06 -1.97 -6.27
C TYR A 66 6.55 -0.51 -6.26
N PRO A 67 5.92 -0.02 -7.36
CA PRO A 67 5.56 1.39 -7.49
C PRO A 67 4.34 1.84 -6.68
N TRP A 68 3.49 0.92 -6.21
CA TRP A 68 2.28 1.17 -5.40
C TRP A 68 1.42 2.36 -5.88
N THR A 69 0.95 2.30 -7.12
CA THR A 69 0.09 3.34 -7.72
C THR A 69 -1.21 3.57 -6.94
N GLY A 70 -1.75 2.53 -6.29
CA GLY A 70 -2.90 2.60 -5.40
C GLY A 70 -2.54 2.85 -3.92
N ASN A 71 -1.27 3.17 -3.64
CA ASN A 71 -0.73 3.46 -2.31
C ASN A 71 -1.04 2.34 -1.29
N ILE A 72 -1.36 2.73 -0.05
CA ILE A 72 -1.61 1.84 1.08
C ILE A 72 -2.74 0.84 0.79
N ARG A 73 -3.77 1.24 0.04
CA ARG A 73 -4.89 0.36 -0.31
C ARG A 73 -4.44 -0.80 -1.20
N GLU A 74 -3.58 -0.52 -2.19
CA GLU A 74 -3.03 -1.56 -3.05
C GLU A 74 -2.11 -2.50 -2.26
N LEU A 75 -1.24 -1.95 -1.40
CA LEU A 75 -0.37 -2.74 -0.52
C LEU A 75 -1.18 -3.69 0.37
N LYS A 76 -2.21 -3.19 1.07
CA LYS A 76 -3.08 -4.00 1.93
C LYS A 76 -3.70 -5.18 1.17
N ASN A 77 -4.29 -4.91 0.00
CA ASN A 77 -4.96 -5.94 -0.80
C ASN A 77 -3.97 -7.02 -1.28
N VAL A 78 -2.74 -6.62 -1.64
CA VAL A 78 -1.69 -7.58 -2.02
C VAL A 78 -1.27 -8.43 -0.83
N ILE A 79 -1.07 -7.83 0.36
CA ILE A 79 -0.72 -8.59 1.58
C ILE A 79 -1.84 -9.57 1.95
N GLU A 80 -3.10 -9.14 1.91
CA GLU A 80 -4.25 -10.02 2.16
C GLU A 80 -4.26 -11.21 1.19
N ARG A 81 -4.02 -10.97 -0.10
CA ARG A 81 -3.90 -12.04 -1.10
C ARG A 81 -2.73 -12.98 -0.82
N LEU A 82 -1.57 -12.46 -0.42
CA LEU A 82 -0.40 -13.25 -0.06
C LEU A 82 -0.64 -14.09 1.20
N MET A 83 -1.35 -13.54 2.19
CA MET A 83 -1.74 -14.27 3.39
C MET A 83 -2.67 -15.44 3.06
N ILE A 84 -3.56 -15.31 2.08
CA ILE A 84 -4.50 -16.37 1.67
C ILE A 84 -3.82 -17.39 0.73
N LEU A 85 -3.15 -16.92 -0.32
CA LEU A 85 -2.71 -17.76 -1.45
C LEU A 85 -1.20 -18.04 -1.49
N GLY A 86 -0.40 -17.21 -0.83
CA GLY A 86 1.06 -17.30 -0.87
C GLY A 86 1.60 -18.46 -0.05
N SER A 87 2.85 -18.83 -0.33
CA SER A 87 3.58 -19.82 0.47
C SER A 87 3.93 -19.32 1.89
N ASN A 88 4.46 -20.20 2.74
CA ASN A 88 4.96 -19.84 4.07
C ASN A 88 6.39 -20.41 4.26
N PRO A 89 7.45 -19.59 4.26
CA PRO A 89 7.44 -18.13 4.17
C PRO A 89 7.05 -17.61 2.79
N VAL A 90 6.38 -16.45 2.72
CA VAL A 90 6.10 -15.73 1.47
C VAL A 90 7.43 -15.36 0.79
N THR A 91 7.56 -15.74 -0.47
CA THR A 91 8.77 -15.61 -1.29
C THR A 91 8.67 -14.49 -2.33
N GLU A 92 9.79 -14.17 -2.97
CA GLU A 92 9.83 -13.25 -4.12
C GLU A 92 8.92 -13.70 -5.28
N GLU A 93 8.80 -15.02 -5.49
CA GLU A 93 7.96 -15.61 -6.52
C GLU A 93 6.47 -15.34 -6.25
N ASP A 94 6.05 -15.45 -4.99
CA ASP A 94 4.69 -15.08 -4.57
C ASP A 94 4.41 -13.59 -4.86
N ILE A 95 5.39 -12.70 -4.64
CA ILE A 95 5.22 -11.28 -4.95
C ILE A 95 5.00 -11.07 -6.45
N HIS A 96 5.81 -11.72 -7.30
CA HIS A 96 5.63 -11.63 -8.75
C HIS A 96 4.26 -12.15 -9.20
N GLN A 97 3.78 -13.24 -8.59
CA GLN A 97 2.51 -13.85 -8.95
C GLN A 97 1.30 -13.03 -8.48
N PHE A 98 1.37 -12.43 -7.29
CA PHE A 98 0.19 -11.86 -6.64
C PHE A 98 0.18 -10.33 -6.55
N ALA A 99 1.33 -9.65 -6.69
CA ALA A 99 1.41 -8.18 -6.71
C ALA A 99 1.31 -7.58 -8.12
N ALA A 100 1.65 -8.35 -9.16
CA ALA A 100 1.53 -7.92 -10.55
C ALA A 100 0.05 -7.62 -10.91
N LYS A 101 -0.21 -6.46 -11.51
CA LYS A 101 -1.48 -6.27 -12.23
C LYS A 101 -1.51 -7.25 -13.40
N PRO A 102 -2.61 -7.98 -13.66
CA PRO A 102 -2.71 -8.76 -14.88
C PRO A 102 -2.44 -7.82 -16.06
N LYS A 103 -1.54 -8.23 -16.96
CA LYS A 103 -1.39 -7.55 -18.25
C LYS A 103 -2.74 -7.64 -18.95
N LEU A 104 -3.47 -6.54 -18.99
CA LEU A 104 -4.55 -6.33 -19.96
C LEU A 104 -3.92 -6.11 -21.34
#